data_AF-A0A6B2V1J2-F1
#
_entry.id   AF-A0A6B2V1J2-F1
#
_cell.length_a   1.000
_cell.length_b   1.000
_cell.length_c   1.000
_cell.angle_alpha   90.00
_cell.angle_beta   90.00
_cell.angle_gamma   90.00
#
_symmetry.space_group_name_H-M   'P 1'
#
loop_
_entity.id
_entity.type
_entity.pdbx_description
1 polymer ?
#
loop_
_entity_poly.entity_id
_entity_poly.type
_entity_poly.pdbx_seq_one_letter_code
_entity_poly.pdbx_strand_id
1 'polypeptide(L)'
;MTEPNQPQPDPNKPEPTIPPLDTIADSERMPPRTPRTAPPRPAPIRLRDDVPTGALVAFGVIGSAAVLLALIKGVPKVMDWSHHQDWRWFTQWVATVADPVHAYLAAHTAGLPLTASSAFVIWQGVGLAALILAWLTGAVGARLTWIAHGACTAAMVWDAAPAAGRPVATALVVLAWTIGSLFALRGLSLRPVLNLHNHPAR
;
A
#
# COMPACT_ATOMS: atom_id res chain seq x y z
N MET A 1 30.76 -42.11 -60.21
CA MET A 1 31.22 -42.54 -58.88
C MET A 1 32.72 -42.73 -58.99
N THR A 2 33.48 -41.79 -58.44
CA THR A 2 34.94 -41.76 -58.56
C THR A 2 35.49 -41.57 -57.16
N GLU A 3 36.12 -42.60 -56.62
CA GLU A 3 36.73 -42.60 -55.28
C GLU A 3 38.11 -41.92 -55.36
N PRO A 4 38.40 -40.88 -54.55
CA PRO A 4 39.71 -40.23 -54.60
C PRO A 4 40.78 -41.06 -53.88
N ASN A 5 41.80 -41.36 -54.67
CA ASN A 5 43.11 -41.94 -54.36
C ASN A 5 43.67 -41.52 -52.98
N GLN A 6 43.82 -42.47 -52.05
CA GLN A 6 44.48 -42.23 -50.77
C GLN A 6 46.01 -42.13 -50.98
N PRO A 7 46.69 -41.09 -50.44
CA PRO A 7 48.14 -40.95 -50.59
C PRO A 7 48.88 -42.09 -49.88
N GLN A 8 49.75 -42.77 -50.63
CA GLN A 8 50.60 -43.84 -50.10
C GLN A 8 51.71 -43.26 -49.21
N PRO A 9 51.98 -43.81 -48.01
CA PRO A 9 52.94 -43.22 -47.08
C PRO A 9 54.38 -43.37 -47.61
N ASP A 10 55.12 -42.27 -47.61
CA ASP A 10 56.53 -42.20 -48.01
C ASP A 10 57.42 -42.99 -47.01
N PRO A 11 58.13 -44.04 -47.45
CA PRO A 11 58.92 -44.90 -46.57
C PRO A 11 60.19 -44.23 -46.02
N ASN A 12 60.54 -43.02 -46.46
CA ASN A 12 61.76 -42.31 -46.04
C ASN A 12 61.51 -41.20 -45.01
N LYS A 13 60.30 -41.11 -44.43
CA LYS A 13 60.03 -40.12 -43.38
C LYS A 13 60.48 -40.65 -42.00
N PRO A 14 61.41 -39.98 -41.30
CA PRO A 14 61.83 -40.42 -39.97
C PRO A 14 60.64 -40.40 -39.01
N GLU A 15 60.50 -41.48 -38.25
CA GLU A 15 59.43 -41.70 -37.27
C GLU A 15 59.40 -40.55 -36.25
N PRO A 16 58.23 -39.98 -35.91
CA PRO A 16 58.16 -38.89 -34.94
C PRO A 16 58.66 -39.37 -33.59
N THR A 17 59.80 -38.84 -33.14
CA THR A 17 60.33 -39.10 -31.80
C THR A 17 59.37 -38.52 -30.77
N ILE A 18 58.58 -39.38 -30.12
CA ILE A 18 57.72 -38.98 -29.01
C ILE A 18 58.65 -38.65 -27.83
N PRO A 19 58.66 -37.41 -27.31
CA PRO A 19 59.49 -37.07 -26.16
C PRO A 19 59.04 -37.85 -24.92
N PRO A 20 59.95 -38.21 -24.00
CA PRO A 20 59.60 -38.86 -22.74
C PRO A 20 58.62 -37.98 -21.93
N LEU A 21 57.65 -38.66 -21.30
CA LEU A 21 56.45 -38.08 -20.67
C LEU A 21 56.73 -37.11 -19.51
N ASP A 22 57.98 -36.96 -19.09
CA ASP A 22 58.39 -36.10 -17.98
C ASP A 22 58.76 -34.67 -18.40
N THR A 23 58.61 -34.33 -19.69
CA THR A 23 58.99 -33.00 -20.23
C THR A 23 57.79 -32.09 -20.51
N ILE A 24 56.66 -32.28 -19.81
CA ILE A 24 55.60 -31.26 -19.79
C ILE A 24 55.99 -30.22 -18.76
N ALA A 25 56.59 -29.12 -19.22
CA ALA A 25 56.91 -27.98 -18.38
C ALA A 25 55.64 -27.50 -17.64
N ASP A 26 55.74 -27.28 -16.33
CA ASP A 26 54.62 -26.88 -15.45
C ASP A 26 53.96 -25.55 -15.91
N SER A 27 54.63 -24.79 -16.77
CA SER A 27 54.16 -23.58 -17.43
C SER A 27 53.10 -23.81 -18.53
N GLU A 28 52.96 -25.04 -19.06
CA GLU A 28 51.92 -25.43 -20.03
C GLU A 28 50.62 -25.89 -19.33
N ARG A 29 50.62 -26.01 -18.00
CA ARG A 29 49.39 -26.27 -17.25
C ARG A 29 48.50 -25.03 -17.29
N MET A 30 47.55 -25.06 -18.21
CA MET A 30 46.42 -24.14 -18.27
C MET A 30 45.82 -23.98 -16.86
N PRO A 31 45.72 -22.74 -16.33
CA PRO A 31 45.16 -22.54 -15.00
C PRO A 31 43.74 -23.12 -14.96
N PRO A 32 43.31 -23.67 -13.81
CA PRO A 32 41.95 -24.18 -13.68
C PRO A 32 40.99 -23.07 -14.08
N ARG A 33 40.12 -23.35 -15.07
CA ARG A 33 39.02 -22.45 -15.42
C ARG A 33 38.28 -22.16 -14.12
N THR A 34 38.43 -20.94 -13.60
CA THR A 34 37.65 -20.46 -12.46
C THR A 34 36.19 -20.78 -12.76
N PRO A 35 35.49 -21.49 -11.85
CA PRO A 35 34.09 -21.81 -12.04
C PRO A 35 33.36 -20.52 -12.38
N ARG A 36 32.81 -20.45 -13.59
CA ARG A 36 31.95 -19.33 -13.98
C ARG A 36 30.78 -19.38 -13.00
N THR A 37 30.76 -18.47 -12.04
CA THR A 37 29.67 -18.34 -11.08
C THR A 37 28.38 -18.24 -11.89
N ALA A 38 27.55 -19.27 -11.78
CA ALA A 38 26.22 -19.23 -12.35
C ALA A 38 25.53 -17.95 -11.82
N PRO A 39 24.80 -17.20 -12.65
CA PRO A 39 24.02 -16.07 -12.15
C PRO A 39 23.15 -16.59 -10.99
N PRO A 40 23.06 -15.84 -9.87
CA PRO A 40 22.31 -16.29 -8.71
C PRO A 40 20.90 -16.62 -9.17
N ARG A 41 20.50 -17.89 -8.98
CA ARG A 41 19.14 -18.36 -9.24
C ARG A 41 18.21 -17.39 -8.48
N PRO A 42 17.25 -16.72 -9.15
CA PRO A 42 16.32 -15.85 -8.45
C PRO A 42 15.69 -16.66 -7.33
N ALA A 43 15.86 -16.18 -6.09
CA ALA A 43 15.23 -16.79 -4.95
C ALA A 43 13.73 -16.91 -5.26
N PRO A 44 13.08 -18.04 -4.95
CA PRO A 44 11.63 -18.09 -5.05
C PRO A 44 11.09 -16.90 -4.26
N ILE A 45 10.31 -16.06 -4.93
CA ILE A 45 9.58 -14.97 -4.28
C ILE A 45 8.75 -15.68 -3.20
N ARG A 46 9.20 -15.58 -1.94
CA ARG A 46 8.39 -15.98 -0.79
C ARG A 46 7.20 -15.03 -0.80
N LEU A 47 6.13 -15.49 -1.43
CA LEU A 47 4.81 -14.92 -1.30
C LEU A 47 4.50 -14.94 0.19
N ARG A 48 4.52 -13.76 0.81
CA ARG A 48 4.23 -13.57 2.24
C ARG A 48 2.72 -13.61 2.42
N ASP A 49 2.10 -14.70 1.97
CA ASP A 49 0.64 -14.88 1.89
C ASP A 49 0.16 -16.00 2.84
N ASP A 50 0.82 -16.12 4.00
CA ASP A 50 0.31 -16.91 5.12
C ASP A 50 -0.09 -16.00 6.28
N VAL A 51 -0.82 -14.92 5.99
CA VAL A 51 -1.62 -14.25 7.04
C VAL A 51 -2.96 -14.98 7.06
N PRO A 52 -3.25 -15.80 8.08
CA PRO A 52 -4.52 -16.49 8.14
C PRO A 52 -5.63 -15.44 8.07
N THR A 53 -6.62 -15.64 7.22
CA THR A 53 -7.71 -14.69 6.95
C THR A 53 -8.40 -14.21 8.23
N GLY A 54 -8.34 -14.97 9.32
CA GLY A 54 -8.82 -14.57 10.66
C GLY A 54 -7.93 -13.58 11.43
N ALA A 55 -6.61 -13.50 11.16
CA ALA A 55 -5.71 -12.57 11.84
C ALA A 55 -5.96 -11.10 11.45
N LEU A 56 -6.29 -10.84 10.18
CA LEU A 56 -6.61 -9.47 9.72
C LEU A 56 -7.88 -8.92 10.38
N VAL A 57 -8.86 -9.78 10.65
CA VAL A 57 -10.11 -9.39 11.34
C VAL A 57 -9.88 -9.20 12.84
N ALA A 58 -9.05 -10.05 13.47
CA ALA A 58 -8.73 -9.95 14.89
C ALA A 58 -7.89 -8.71 15.24
N PHE A 59 -6.87 -8.36 14.43
CA PHE A 59 -6.09 -7.14 14.64
C PHE A 59 -6.89 -5.86 14.38
N GLY A 60 -7.82 -5.88 13.43
CA GLY A 60 -8.74 -4.77 13.17
C GLY A 60 -9.67 -4.50 14.35
N VAL A 61 -10.30 -5.53 14.92
CA VAL A 61 -11.25 -5.38 16.03
C VAL A 61 -10.53 -5.06 17.35
N ILE A 62 -9.40 -5.71 17.65
CA ILE A 62 -8.62 -5.44 18.87
C ILE A 62 -7.93 -4.07 18.81
N GLY A 63 -7.41 -3.69 17.65
CA GLY A 63 -6.82 -2.36 17.44
C GLY A 63 -7.87 -1.25 17.53
N SER A 64 -9.06 -1.47 16.94
CA SER A 64 -10.19 -0.54 17.05
C SER A 64 -10.67 -0.42 18.50
N ALA A 65 -10.81 -1.53 19.22
CA ALA A 65 -11.21 -1.54 20.61
C ALA A 65 -10.16 -0.87 21.53
N ALA A 66 -8.86 -1.07 21.27
CA ALA A 66 -7.78 -0.45 22.03
C ALA A 66 -7.68 1.06 21.77
N VAL A 67 -7.85 1.50 20.52
CA VAL A 67 -7.91 2.93 20.17
C VAL A 67 -9.17 3.57 20.75
N LEU A 68 -10.31 2.90 20.67
CA LEU A 68 -11.56 3.35 21.29
C LEU A 68 -11.43 3.43 22.82
N LEU A 69 -10.80 2.45 23.46
CA LEU A 69 -10.51 2.47 24.90
C LEU A 69 -9.52 3.57 25.29
N ALA A 70 -8.48 3.80 24.49
CA ALA A 70 -7.51 4.86 24.70
C ALA A 70 -8.14 6.25 24.52
N LEU A 71 -9.07 6.41 23.57
CA LEU A 71 -9.86 7.62 23.41
C LEU A 71 -10.84 7.79 24.59
N ILE A 72 -11.59 6.77 24.99
CA ILE A 72 -12.51 6.81 26.14
C ILE A 72 -11.76 7.11 27.45
N LYS A 73 -10.53 6.64 27.63
CA LYS A 73 -9.73 6.82 28.85
C LYS A 73 -8.83 8.07 28.82
N GLY A 74 -8.42 8.51 27.64
CA GLY A 74 -7.59 9.72 27.45
C GLY A 74 -8.41 11.01 27.45
N VAL A 75 -9.64 10.95 26.91
CA VAL A 75 -10.58 12.08 26.88
C VAL A 75 -10.86 12.65 28.28
N PRO A 76 -11.16 11.88 29.34
CA PRO A 76 -11.44 12.42 30.68
C PRO A 76 -10.27 13.21 31.30
N LYS A 77 -9.02 12.81 31.01
CA LYS A 77 -7.82 13.45 31.56
C LYS A 77 -7.47 14.74 30.82
N VAL A 78 -7.82 14.83 29.54
CA VAL A 78 -7.83 16.07 28.77
C VAL A 78 -9.04 16.94 29.13
N MET A 79 -10.17 16.32 29.49
CA MET A 79 -11.43 16.97 29.86
C MET A 79 -11.30 17.80 31.15
N ASP A 80 -10.53 17.33 32.12
CA ASP A 80 -10.29 18.04 33.38
C ASP A 80 -9.46 19.33 33.16
N TRP A 81 -8.52 19.30 32.21
CA TRP A 81 -7.80 20.49 31.73
C TRP A 81 -8.68 21.39 30.84
N SER A 82 -9.65 20.79 30.11
CA SER A 82 -10.52 21.49 29.17
C SER A 82 -11.80 22.07 29.77
N HIS A 83 -12.14 21.77 31.03
CA HIS A 83 -13.35 22.31 31.69
C HIS A 83 -13.35 23.85 31.83
N HIS A 84 -12.21 24.51 31.63
CA HIS A 84 -12.08 25.97 31.59
C HIS A 84 -12.29 26.60 30.20
N GLN A 85 -12.44 25.80 29.16
CA GLN A 85 -12.52 26.27 27.77
C GLN A 85 -13.95 26.01 27.26
N ASP A 86 -14.65 27.04 26.79
CA ASP A 86 -16.03 26.87 26.30
C ASP A 86 -16.05 26.20 24.91
N TRP A 87 -16.07 24.87 24.87
CA TRP A 87 -16.08 24.03 23.64
C TRP A 87 -17.43 23.97 22.93
N ARG A 88 -18.40 24.81 23.29
CA ARG A 88 -19.77 24.79 22.72
C ARG A 88 -19.79 24.94 21.20
N TRP A 89 -18.90 25.77 20.64
CA TRP A 89 -18.79 25.97 19.21
C TRP A 89 -18.37 24.68 18.47
N PHE A 90 -17.52 23.85 19.10
CA PHE A 90 -17.05 22.60 18.51
C PHE A 90 -18.14 21.54 18.54
N THR A 91 -18.87 21.40 19.66
CA THR A 91 -19.99 20.45 19.74
C THR A 91 -21.12 20.82 18.79
N GLN A 92 -21.42 22.10 18.64
CA GLN A 92 -22.37 22.61 17.64
C GLN A 92 -21.91 22.28 16.22
N TRP A 93 -20.64 22.53 15.92
CA TRP A 93 -20.06 22.19 14.62
C TRP A 93 -20.15 20.68 14.33
N VAL A 94 -19.79 19.82 15.30
CA VAL A 94 -19.92 18.37 15.14
C VAL A 94 -21.37 17.95 14.89
N ALA A 95 -22.34 18.54 15.59
CA ALA A 95 -23.76 18.26 15.40
C ALA A 95 -24.23 18.59 13.96
N THR A 96 -23.71 19.66 13.34
CA THR A 96 -24.05 19.99 11.94
C THR A 96 -23.68 18.91 10.92
N VAL A 97 -22.76 18.02 11.29
CA VAL A 97 -22.31 16.89 10.46
C VAL A 97 -22.90 15.57 10.94
N ALA A 98 -22.85 15.32 12.24
CA ALA A 98 -23.26 14.06 12.84
C ALA A 98 -24.77 13.85 12.74
N ASP A 99 -25.58 14.88 12.96
CA ASP A 99 -27.04 14.75 12.97
C ASP A 99 -27.57 14.36 11.58
N PRO A 100 -27.17 15.02 10.46
CA PRO A 100 -27.60 14.59 9.13
C PRO A 100 -27.10 13.19 8.77
N VAL A 101 -25.87 12.82 9.10
CA VAL A 101 -25.36 11.46 8.82
C VAL A 101 -26.16 10.40 9.58
N HIS A 102 -26.47 10.66 10.85
CA HIS A 102 -27.28 9.75 11.65
C HIS A 102 -28.71 9.64 11.11
N ALA A 103 -29.32 10.76 10.68
CA ALA A 103 -30.63 10.77 10.05
C ALA A 103 -30.64 10.01 8.71
N TYR A 104 -29.61 10.20 7.88
CA TYR A 104 -29.44 9.45 6.63
C TYR A 104 -29.36 7.95 6.89
N LEU A 105 -28.52 7.54 7.85
CA LEU A 105 -28.37 6.13 8.20
C LEU A 105 -29.67 5.57 8.77
N ALA A 106 -30.37 6.30 9.65
CA ALA A 106 -31.65 5.86 10.18
C ALA A 106 -32.69 5.59 9.08
N ALA A 107 -32.76 6.45 8.07
CA ALA A 107 -33.65 6.26 6.92
C ALA A 107 -33.25 5.02 6.09
N HIS A 108 -31.95 4.79 5.90
CA HIS A 108 -31.45 3.71 5.03
C HIS A 108 -31.22 2.37 5.75
N THR A 109 -31.28 2.34 7.08
CA THR A 109 -31.26 1.11 7.88
C THR A 109 -32.66 0.66 8.34
N ALA A 110 -33.71 1.40 7.98
CA ALA A 110 -35.08 1.04 8.32
C ALA A 110 -35.43 -0.33 7.71
N GLY A 111 -35.70 -1.31 8.57
CA GLY A 111 -36.01 -2.69 8.17
C GLY A 111 -34.80 -3.64 8.11
N LEU A 112 -33.58 -3.17 8.41
CA LEU A 112 -32.42 -4.04 8.61
C LEU A 112 -32.26 -4.43 10.09
N PRO A 113 -31.59 -5.57 10.40
CA PRO A 113 -31.21 -5.91 11.78
C PRO A 113 -30.19 -4.95 12.40
N LEU A 114 -29.56 -4.11 11.57
CA LEU A 114 -28.55 -3.15 11.98
C LEU A 114 -29.22 -1.82 12.38
N THR A 115 -28.99 -1.37 13.61
CA THR A 115 -29.51 -0.08 14.08
C THR A 115 -28.70 1.09 13.50
N ALA A 116 -29.34 2.27 13.38
CA ALA A 116 -28.70 3.50 12.91
C ALA A 116 -27.46 3.86 13.73
N SER A 117 -27.54 3.72 15.06
CA SER A 117 -26.41 3.98 15.96
C SER A 117 -25.24 3.04 15.71
N SER A 118 -25.49 1.75 15.49
CA SER A 118 -24.43 0.79 15.15
C SER A 118 -23.82 1.11 13.79
N ALA A 119 -24.64 1.42 12.79
CA ALA A 119 -24.16 1.85 11.47
C ALA A 119 -23.30 3.11 11.56
N PHE A 120 -23.70 4.09 12.38
CA PHE A 120 -22.95 5.31 12.61
C PHE A 120 -21.60 5.04 13.27
N VAL A 121 -21.56 4.18 14.30
CA VAL A 121 -20.30 3.79 14.95
C VAL A 121 -19.37 3.06 13.98
N ILE A 122 -19.90 2.14 13.17
CA ILE A 122 -19.12 1.44 12.14
C ILE A 122 -18.59 2.44 11.12
N TRP A 123 -19.42 3.37 10.66
CA TRP A 123 -19.04 4.42 9.71
C TRP A 123 -17.87 5.26 10.25
N GLN A 124 -17.96 5.73 11.50
CA GLN A 124 -16.89 6.49 12.15
C GLN A 124 -15.62 5.64 12.31
N GLY A 125 -15.75 4.36 12.67
CA GLY A 125 -14.64 3.43 12.79
C GLY A 125 -13.88 3.23 11.48
N VAL A 126 -14.59 3.08 10.36
CA VAL A 126 -13.98 2.92 9.02
C VAL A 126 -13.21 4.18 8.62
N GLY A 127 -13.79 5.37 8.82
CA GLY A 127 -13.12 6.64 8.50
C GLY A 127 -11.84 6.83 9.32
N LEU A 128 -11.91 6.60 10.62
CA LEU A 128 -10.75 6.71 11.52
C LEU A 128 -9.66 5.68 11.19
N ALA A 129 -10.04 4.42 10.97
CA ALA A 129 -9.10 3.37 10.61
C ALA A 129 -8.42 3.67 9.27
N ALA A 130 -9.18 4.16 8.28
CA ALA A 130 -8.62 4.57 6.99
C ALA A 130 -7.62 5.71 7.13
N LEU A 131 -7.93 6.73 7.94
CA LEU A 131 -7.01 7.85 8.21
C LEU A 131 -5.71 7.37 8.87
N ILE A 132 -5.83 6.57 9.94
CA ILE A 132 -4.68 6.04 10.68
C ILE A 132 -3.84 5.16 9.77
N LEU A 133 -4.47 4.28 8.99
CA LEU A 133 -3.76 3.39 8.08
C LEU A 133 -3.08 4.20 6.97
N ALA A 134 -3.74 5.21 6.40
CA ALA A 134 -3.14 6.10 5.40
C ALA A 134 -1.96 6.87 5.97
N TRP A 135 -2.07 7.37 7.19
CA TRP A 135 -1.00 8.09 7.89
C TRP A 135 0.21 7.20 8.19
N LEU A 136 -0.01 6.01 8.74
CA LEU A 136 1.06 5.11 9.19
C LEU A 136 1.74 4.37 8.03
N THR A 137 0.98 3.91 7.05
CA THR A 137 1.49 3.03 5.98
C THR A 137 1.69 3.75 4.66
N GLY A 138 1.04 4.91 4.45
CA GLY A 138 1.02 5.57 3.15
C GLY A 138 0.32 4.76 2.05
N ALA A 139 -0.40 3.68 2.39
CA ALA A 139 -1.02 2.79 1.42
C ALA A 139 -2.05 3.52 0.56
N VAL A 140 -1.97 3.32 -0.76
CA VAL A 140 -2.90 3.92 -1.73
C VAL A 140 -4.34 3.51 -1.43
N GLY A 141 -4.58 2.24 -1.09
CA GLY A 141 -5.90 1.75 -0.70
C GLY A 141 -6.50 2.53 0.47
N ALA A 142 -5.72 2.75 1.54
CA ALA A 142 -6.18 3.50 2.71
C ALA A 142 -6.49 4.97 2.37
N ARG A 143 -5.68 5.60 1.51
CA ARG A 143 -5.94 6.96 1.02
C ARG A 143 -7.23 7.04 0.21
N LEU A 144 -7.44 6.09 -0.71
CA LEU A 144 -8.66 6.01 -1.51
C LEU A 144 -9.88 5.78 -0.61
N THR A 145 -9.78 4.89 0.38
CA THR A 145 -10.85 4.67 1.36
C THR A 145 -11.14 5.93 2.16
N TRP A 146 -10.13 6.68 2.61
CA TRP A 146 -10.31 7.96 3.30
C TRP A 146 -11.05 8.99 2.45
N ILE A 147 -10.65 9.16 1.18
CA ILE A 147 -11.29 10.11 0.26
C ILE A 147 -12.73 9.68 -0.06
N ALA A 148 -12.94 8.40 -0.36
CA ALA A 148 -14.27 7.86 -0.63
C ALA A 148 -15.20 8.00 0.59
N HIS A 149 -14.69 7.73 1.79
CA HIS A 149 -15.43 7.91 3.04
C HIS A 149 -15.86 9.37 3.22
N GLY A 150 -14.99 10.34 2.93
CA GLY A 150 -15.33 11.76 2.95
C GLY A 150 -16.38 12.16 1.93
N ALA A 151 -16.24 11.70 0.70
CA ALA A 151 -17.18 11.98 -0.37
C ALA A 151 -18.57 11.42 -0.03
N CYS A 152 -18.63 10.18 0.45
CA CYS A 152 -19.88 9.59 0.93
C CYS A 152 -20.46 10.35 2.12
N THR A 153 -19.65 10.77 3.08
CA THR A 153 -20.12 11.57 4.23
C THR A 153 -20.71 12.90 3.76
N ALA A 154 -20.07 13.59 2.81
CA ALA A 154 -20.59 14.82 2.22
C ALA A 154 -21.92 14.59 1.48
N ALA A 155 -22.06 13.47 0.76
CA ALA A 155 -23.30 13.08 0.10
C ALA A 155 -24.43 12.80 1.10
N MET A 156 -24.15 12.07 2.19
CA MET A 156 -25.12 11.81 3.26
C MET A 156 -25.60 13.12 3.91
N VAL A 157 -24.68 14.06 4.18
CA VAL A 157 -25.04 15.37 4.72
C VAL A 157 -25.85 16.18 3.71
N TRP A 158 -25.48 16.16 2.43
CA TRP A 158 -26.26 16.84 1.40
C TRP A 158 -27.69 16.30 1.34
N ASP A 159 -27.88 14.98 1.41
CA ASP A 159 -29.20 14.37 1.32
C ASP A 159 -30.07 14.66 2.56
N ALA A 160 -29.51 14.48 3.76
CA ALA A 160 -30.28 14.54 5.00
C ALA A 160 -30.32 15.91 5.69
N ALA A 161 -29.46 16.87 5.32
CA ALA A 161 -29.46 18.19 5.95
C ALA A 161 -30.71 19.02 5.58
N PRO A 162 -31.20 19.88 6.50
CA PRO A 162 -32.30 20.80 6.23
C PRO A 162 -32.01 21.70 5.03
N ALA A 163 -33.01 21.91 4.17
CA ALA A 163 -32.84 22.61 2.90
C ALA A 163 -32.21 24.01 3.03
N ALA A 164 -32.54 24.76 4.08
CA ALA A 164 -32.00 26.09 4.33
C ALA A 164 -30.50 26.11 4.67
N GLY A 165 -29.98 25.06 5.31
CA GLY A 165 -28.59 24.99 5.79
C GLY A 165 -27.71 24.00 5.02
N ARG A 166 -28.29 23.18 4.15
CA ARG A 166 -27.62 22.08 3.44
C ARG A 166 -26.31 22.49 2.74
N PRO A 167 -26.24 23.59 1.96
CA PRO A 167 -24.99 23.96 1.30
C PRO A 167 -23.87 24.26 2.29
N VAL A 168 -24.20 24.94 3.39
CA VAL A 168 -23.24 25.31 4.43
C VAL A 168 -22.75 24.07 5.19
N ALA A 169 -23.68 23.19 5.58
CA ALA A 169 -23.33 21.93 6.26
C ALA A 169 -22.40 21.06 5.40
N THR A 170 -22.74 20.88 4.12
CA THR A 170 -21.89 20.11 3.20
C THR A 170 -20.54 20.77 2.98
N ALA A 171 -20.47 22.10 2.85
CA ALA A 171 -19.20 22.81 2.74
C ALA A 171 -18.32 22.60 3.98
N LEU A 172 -18.89 22.67 5.19
CA LEU A 172 -18.16 22.42 6.44
C LEU A 172 -17.60 20.99 6.51
N VAL A 173 -18.36 19.99 6.05
CA VAL A 173 -17.88 18.60 5.92
C VAL A 173 -16.68 18.54 4.99
N VAL A 174 -16.80 19.14 3.80
CA VAL A 174 -15.71 19.14 2.80
C VAL A 174 -14.47 19.83 3.37
N LEU A 175 -14.61 20.94 4.09
CA LEU A 175 -13.49 21.63 4.76
C LEU A 175 -12.80 20.74 5.80
N ALA A 176 -13.56 20.09 6.68
CA ALA A 176 -12.98 19.16 7.65
C ALA A 176 -12.26 18.00 6.97
N TRP A 177 -12.83 17.47 5.89
CA TRP A 177 -12.22 16.38 5.16
C TRP A 177 -10.98 16.79 4.36
N THR A 178 -10.91 18.03 3.89
CA THR A 178 -9.70 18.57 3.25
C THR A 178 -8.58 18.72 4.26
N ILE A 179 -8.87 19.23 5.45
CA ILE A 179 -7.89 19.30 6.54
C ILE A 179 -7.38 17.90 6.89
N GLY A 180 -8.27 16.92 7.05
CA GLY A 180 -7.87 15.53 7.31
C GLY A 180 -7.08 14.89 6.15
N SER A 181 -7.39 15.27 4.90
CA SER A 181 -6.67 14.79 3.72
C SER A 181 -5.21 15.24 3.67
N LEU A 182 -4.86 16.37 4.29
CA LEU A 182 -3.46 16.79 4.44
C LEU A 182 -2.63 15.73 5.19
N PHE A 183 -3.25 15.05 6.16
CA PHE A 183 -2.63 13.99 6.90
C PHE A 183 -2.56 12.71 6.05
N ALA A 184 -3.68 12.27 5.48
CA ALA A 184 -3.75 11.04 4.69
C ALA A 184 -2.82 11.04 3.46
N LEU A 185 -2.67 12.19 2.79
CA LEU A 185 -1.91 12.35 1.56
C LEU A 185 -0.45 12.74 1.78
N ARG A 186 0.01 12.80 3.04
CA ARG A 186 1.40 13.08 3.39
C ARG A 186 2.34 12.09 2.66
N GLY A 187 3.37 12.62 2.02
CA GLY A 187 4.40 11.83 1.34
C GLY A 187 4.11 11.47 -0.12
N LEU A 188 3.06 12.02 -0.75
CA LEU A 188 2.91 11.98 -2.20
C LEU A 188 3.99 12.86 -2.88
N SER A 189 5.14 12.29 -3.19
CA SER A 189 6.05 12.88 -4.18
C SER A 189 5.56 12.51 -5.57
N LEU A 190 4.84 13.44 -6.20
CA LEU A 190 4.58 13.40 -7.64
C LEU A 190 5.92 13.68 -8.35
N ARG A 191 6.81 12.68 -8.45
CA ARG A 191 7.95 12.78 -9.36
C ARG A 191 7.37 12.72 -10.78
N PRO A 192 7.45 13.81 -11.58
CA PRO A 192 7.02 13.75 -12.96
C PRO A 192 7.96 12.80 -13.68
N VAL A 193 7.47 11.65 -14.11
CA VAL A 193 8.20 10.80 -15.06
C VAL A 193 8.00 11.46 -16.42
N LEU A 194 8.88 12.39 -16.76
CA LEU A 194 9.00 12.91 -18.11
C LEU A 194 9.49 11.77 -19.00
N ASN A 195 8.56 11.07 -19.65
CA ASN A 195 8.87 10.15 -20.74
C ASN A 195 9.30 10.98 -21.96
N LEU A 196 10.56 11.42 -21.98
CA LEU A 196 11.20 11.90 -23.19
C LEU A 196 11.31 10.70 -24.14
N HIS A 197 10.33 10.59 -25.04
CA HIS A 197 10.50 9.80 -26.25
C HIS A 197 11.57 10.49 -27.09
N ASN A 198 12.82 10.04 -26.97
CA ASN A 198 13.88 10.46 -27.86
C ASN A 198 13.54 9.96 -29.26
N HIS A 199 13.03 10.84 -30.13
CA HIS A 199 12.98 10.56 -31.55
C HIS A 199 14.42 10.47 -32.08
N PRO A 200 14.86 9.33 -32.64
CA PRO A 200 16.16 9.28 -33.30
C PRO A 200 16.13 10.21 -34.50
N ALA A 201 17.08 11.16 -34.54
CA ALA A 201 17.30 12.00 -35.70
C ALA A 201 17.62 11.11 -36.91
N ARG A 202 16.86 11.30 -37.99
CA ARG A 202 17.13 10.70 -39.32
C ARG A 202 18.05 11.61 -40.11
#